data_AF-A0A656KF37-F1
#
_entry.id   AF-A0A656KF37-F1
#
_cell.length_a   1.000
_cell.length_b   1.000
_cell.length_c   1.000
_cell.angle_alpha   90.00
_cell.angle_beta   90.00
_cell.angle_gamma   90.00
#
_symmetry.space_group_name_H-M   'P 1'
#
loop_
_entity.id
_entity.type
_entity.pdbx_description
1 polymer ?
#
loop_
_entity_poly.entity_id
_entity_poly.type
_entity_poly.pdbx_seq_one_letter_code
_entity_poly.pdbx_strand_id
1 'polypeptide(L)'
;MVYYFTSILTTPPARIYAGKDKFENEELIKFGLEDDVWFHVENLSSAHIYLRLSEDQSWNDLPEDLLIDCAQLTKANSIEGNKKSDVSIIYTPWTNLKKDGSMVAGQVGFKDSSQASRISL
;
A
#
# COMPACT_ATOMS: atom_id res chain seq x y z
N MET A 1 -4.11 -7.13 -14.51
CA MET A 1 -2.81 -7.81 -14.31
C MET A 1 -2.20 -7.34 -13.00
N VAL A 2 -1.58 -8.22 -12.22
CA VAL A 2 -0.85 -7.82 -11.00
C VAL A 2 0.62 -7.68 -11.35
N TYR A 3 1.24 -6.58 -10.92
CA TYR A 3 2.69 -6.38 -11.03
C TYR A 3 3.36 -6.87 -9.75
N TYR A 4 4.53 -7.50 -9.91
CA TYR A 4 5.36 -7.97 -8.80
C TYR A 4 6.71 -7.27 -8.87
N PHE A 5 7.16 -6.79 -7.73
CA PHE A 5 8.42 -6.11 -7.53
C PHE A 5 9.20 -6.78 -6.40
N THR A 6 10.50 -6.57 -6.38
CA THR A 6 11.38 -7.04 -5.32
C THR A 6 12.29 -5.90 -4.93
N SER A 7 12.20 -5.46 -3.68
CA SER A 7 13.09 -4.42 -3.16
C SER A 7 14.34 -5.09 -2.59
N ILE A 8 15.50 -4.73 -3.13
CA ILE A 8 16.81 -5.22 -2.69
C ILE A 8 17.39 -4.39 -1.53
N LEU A 9 16.63 -3.43 -1.01
CA LEU A 9 17.03 -2.54 0.09
C LEU A 9 17.00 -3.25 1.45
N THR A 10 16.40 -4.44 1.52
CA THR A 10 16.41 -5.31 2.70
C THR A 10 17.04 -6.66 2.40
N THR A 11 17.49 -7.35 3.44
CA THR A 11 17.92 -8.75 3.37
C THR A 11 17.10 -9.58 4.36
N PRO A 12 16.29 -10.55 3.91
CA PRO A 12 16.05 -10.92 2.50
C PRO A 12 15.33 -9.80 1.70
N PRO A 13 15.37 -9.84 0.36
CA PRO A 13 14.67 -8.87 -0.47
C PRO A 13 13.17 -8.87 -0.21
N ALA A 14 12.59 -7.69 -0.04
CA ALA A 14 11.17 -7.53 0.26
C ALA A 14 10.31 -7.77 -0.98
N ARG A 15 9.15 -8.40 -0.78
CA ARG A 15 8.20 -8.73 -1.86
C ARG A 15 7.11 -7.67 -1.90
N ILE A 16 7.00 -7.00 -3.05
CA ILE A 16 6.01 -5.94 -3.26
C ILE A 16 5.14 -6.32 -4.45
N TYR A 17 3.85 -6.00 -4.42
CA TYR A 17 2.97 -6.19 -5.56
C TYR A 17 1.92 -5.09 -5.66
N ALA A 18 1.41 -4.88 -6.88
CA ALA A 18 0.52 -3.78 -7.21
C ALA A 18 -0.55 -4.20 -8.20
N GLY A 19 -1.77 -3.72 -8.01
CA GLY A 19 -2.83 -3.83 -9.02
C GLY A 19 -2.56 -2.90 -10.19
N LYS A 20 -2.76 -3.38 -11.42
CA LYS A 20 -2.63 -2.53 -12.62
C LYS A 20 -3.72 -1.47 -12.67
N ASP A 21 -4.93 -1.81 -12.26
CA ASP A 21 -6.05 -0.87 -12.18
C ASP A 21 -6.97 -1.16 -10.99
N LYS A 22 -8.09 -0.43 -10.91
CA LYS A 22 -9.06 -0.53 -9.81
C LYS A 22 -9.68 -1.93 -9.66
N PHE A 23 -9.80 -2.70 -10.73
CA PHE A 23 -10.37 -4.05 -10.66
C PHE A 23 -9.38 -5.03 -10.03
N GLU A 24 -8.09 -4.93 -10.38
CA GLU A 24 -7.07 -5.71 -9.67
C GLU A 24 -6.85 -5.26 -8.23
N ASN A 25 -6.99 -3.98 -7.94
CA ASN A 25 -6.96 -3.50 -6.55
C ASN A 25 -8.07 -4.15 -5.71
N GLU A 26 -9.29 -4.31 -6.25
CA GLU A 26 -10.39 -5.00 -5.56
C GLU A 26 -10.08 -6.48 -5.31
N GLU A 27 -9.53 -7.18 -6.29
CA GLU A 27 -9.11 -8.57 -6.14
C GLU A 27 -7.98 -8.71 -5.10
N LEU A 28 -6.98 -7.82 -5.14
CA LEU A 28 -5.88 -7.83 -4.16
C LEU A 28 -6.37 -7.54 -2.74
N ILE A 29 -7.34 -6.65 -2.55
CA ILE A 29 -7.98 -6.45 -1.24
C ILE A 29 -8.67 -7.74 -0.80
N LYS A 30 -9.36 -8.44 -1.70
CA LYS A 30 -10.12 -9.66 -1.35
C LYS A 30 -9.21 -10.84 -0.97
N PHE A 31 -8.03 -10.94 -1.57
CA PHE A 31 -7.08 -12.05 -1.39
C PHE A 31 -5.80 -11.66 -0.63
N GLY A 32 -5.81 -10.53 0.08
CA GLY A 32 -4.70 -10.13 0.95
C GLY A 32 -4.48 -11.13 2.08
N LEU A 33 -3.26 -11.14 2.59
CA LEU A 33 -2.81 -11.94 3.72
C LEU A 33 -2.64 -11.05 4.96
N GLU A 34 -2.56 -11.69 6.13
CA GLU A 34 -2.41 -10.98 7.41
C GLU A 34 -1.10 -10.20 7.51
N ASP A 35 -0.05 -10.70 6.84
CA ASP A 35 1.29 -10.12 6.80
C ASP A 35 1.45 -9.03 5.72
N ASP A 36 0.36 -8.57 5.12
CA ASP A 36 0.42 -7.53 4.10
C ASP A 36 0.27 -6.13 4.70
N VAL A 37 1.11 -5.21 4.25
CA VAL A 37 0.97 -3.78 4.50
C VAL A 37 0.50 -3.10 3.23
N TRP A 38 -0.64 -2.43 3.30
CA TRP A 38 -1.25 -1.71 2.20
C TRP A 38 -0.84 -0.24 2.19
N PHE A 39 -0.59 0.31 1.00
CA PHE A 39 -0.20 1.69 0.77
C PHE A 39 -1.08 2.36 -0.30
N HIS A 40 -1.38 3.63 -0.08
CA HIS A 40 -2.16 4.46 -1.02
C HIS A 40 -1.91 5.95 -0.82
N VAL A 41 -2.01 6.74 -1.89
CA VAL A 41 -1.92 8.20 -1.79
C VAL A 41 -3.16 8.77 -1.09
N GLU A 42 -2.98 9.58 -0.06
CA GLU A 42 -4.08 10.22 0.64
C GLU A 42 -4.88 11.15 -0.28
N ASN A 43 -6.21 10.99 -0.28
CA ASN A 43 -7.17 11.82 -1.03
C ASN A 43 -7.00 11.87 -2.56
N LEU A 44 -6.16 11.01 -3.15
CA LEU A 44 -5.92 10.96 -4.59
C LEU A 44 -6.06 9.54 -5.11
N SER A 45 -6.47 9.39 -6.37
CA SER A 45 -6.52 8.08 -7.02
C SER A 45 -5.10 7.53 -7.23
N SER A 46 -4.84 6.33 -6.73
CA SER A 46 -3.55 5.66 -6.92
C SER A 46 -3.70 4.14 -6.96
N ALA A 47 -2.67 3.45 -7.48
CA ALA A 47 -2.57 2.00 -7.35
C ALA A 47 -2.48 1.60 -5.86
N HIS A 48 -3.02 0.42 -5.54
CA HIS A 48 -2.84 -0.17 -4.21
C HIS A 48 -1.53 -0.95 -4.23
N ILE A 49 -0.56 -0.48 -3.46
CA ILE A 49 0.72 -1.17 -3.29
C ILE A 49 0.64 -2.01 -2.02
N TYR A 50 1.17 -3.22 -2.09
CA TYR A 50 1.24 -4.13 -0.97
C TYR A 50 2.68 -4.59 -0.76
N LEU A 51 3.14 -4.46 0.48
CA LEU A 51 4.39 -5.05 0.95
C LEU A 51 4.04 -6.30 1.76
N ARG A 52 4.63 -7.45 1.40
CA ARG A 52 4.52 -8.67 2.21
C ARG A 52 5.66 -8.73 3.22
N LEU A 53 5.31 -8.74 4.50
CA LEU A 53 6.26 -8.87 5.60
C LEU A 53 6.83 -10.28 5.64
N SER A 54 8.08 -10.38 6.12
CA SER A 54 8.66 -11.63 6.59
C SER A 54 8.20 -11.91 8.03
N GLU A 55 8.31 -13.16 8.50
CA GLU A 55 7.80 -13.60 9.81
C GLU A 55 8.31 -12.75 10.99
N ASP A 56 9.51 -12.19 10.90
CA ASP A 56 10.14 -11.36 11.95
C ASP A 56 9.92 -9.85 11.78
N GLN A 57 9.18 -9.42 10.76
CA GLN A 57 8.95 -8.00 10.48
C GLN A 57 7.61 -7.54 11.01
N SER A 58 7.58 -6.30 11.53
CA SER A 58 6.35 -5.64 11.95
C SER A 58 6.08 -4.41 11.08
N TRP A 59 4.81 -4.20 10.72
CA TRP A 59 4.39 -3.08 9.87
C TRP A 59 4.68 -1.70 10.48
N ASN A 60 4.75 -1.63 11.82
CA ASN A 60 5.01 -0.40 12.57
C ASN A 60 6.52 -0.14 12.80
N ASP A 61 7.39 -1.04 12.34
CA ASP A 61 8.84 -0.96 12.46
C ASP A 61 9.53 -1.37 11.15
N LEU A 62 9.06 -0.78 10.05
CA LEU A 62 9.64 -1.00 8.72
C LEU A 62 10.96 -0.21 8.58
N PRO A 63 12.01 -0.79 7.95
CA PRO A 63 13.19 -0.04 7.57
C PRO A 63 12.82 1.18 6.74
N GLU A 64 13.39 2.34 7.07
CA GLU A 64 13.05 3.63 6.45
C GLU A 64 13.19 3.59 4.93
N ASP A 65 14.29 3.01 4.42
CA ASP A 65 14.53 2.87 2.98
C ASP A 65 13.44 2.05 2.28
N LEU A 66 12.96 0.96 2.90
CA LEU A 66 11.88 0.13 2.36
C LEU A 66 10.54 0.87 2.38
N LEU A 67 10.28 1.62 3.46
CA LEU A 67 9.07 2.44 3.59
C LEU A 67 9.04 3.53 2.49
N ILE A 68 10.16 4.21 2.26
CA ILE A 68 10.30 5.22 1.21
C ILE A 68 10.15 4.58 -0.17
N ASP A 69 10.74 3.41 -0.42
CA ASP A 69 10.64 2.71 -1.71
C ASP A 69 9.17 2.36 -2.04
N CYS A 70 8.43 1.81 -1.07
CA CYS A 70 7.00 1.54 -1.22
C CYS A 70 6.20 2.82 -1.45
N ALA A 71 6.47 3.88 -0.68
CA ALA A 71 5.78 5.16 -0.79
C ALA A 71 6.04 5.84 -2.15
N GLN A 72 7.27 5.79 -2.66
CA GLN A 72 7.64 6.33 -3.97
C GLN A 72 6.96 5.55 -5.09
N LEU A 73 6.91 4.22 -4.98
CA LEU A 73 6.16 3.39 -5.93
C LEU A 73 4.67 3.74 -5.93
N THR A 74 4.07 4.00 -4.77
CA THR A 74 2.68 4.46 -4.65
C THR A 74 2.47 5.84 -5.30
N LYS A 75 3.34 6.81 -5.03
CA LYS A 75 3.30 8.16 -5.64
C LYS A 75 3.41 8.07 -7.16
N ALA A 76 4.37 7.30 -7.68
CA ALA A 76 4.62 7.13 -9.10
C ALA A 76 3.43 6.50 -9.84
N ASN A 77 2.66 5.63 -9.17
CA ASN A 77 1.47 4.97 -9.70
C ASN A 77 0.16 5.71 -9.33
N SER A 78 0.24 7.01 -9.01
CA SER A 78 -0.92 7.88 -8.88
C SER A 78 -1.09 8.79 -10.10
N ILE A 79 -2.32 8.93 -10.58
CA ILE A 79 -2.64 9.75 -11.77
C ILE A 79 -2.30 11.22 -11.54
N GLU A 80 -2.64 11.72 -10.35
CA GLU A 80 -2.40 13.10 -9.92
C GLU A 80 -1.22 13.22 -8.97
N GLY A 81 -1.04 12.25 -8.06
CA GLY A 81 0.01 12.29 -7.05
C GLY A 81 1.42 12.34 -7.63
N ASN A 82 1.67 11.62 -8.74
CA ASN A 82 2.97 11.64 -9.42
C ASN A 82 3.35 13.03 -10.00
N LYS A 83 2.38 13.93 -10.15
CA LYS A 83 2.61 15.28 -10.71
C LYS A 83 2.74 16.35 -9.63
N LYS A 84 2.49 16.00 -8.36
CA LYS A 84 2.58 16.91 -7.23
C LYS A 84 3.98 16.87 -6.65
N SER A 85 4.46 18.03 -6.20
CA SER A 85 5.73 18.13 -5.46
C SER A 85 5.65 17.27 -4.20
N ASP A 86 4.54 17.40 -3.47
CA ASP A 86 4.35 16.78 -2.16
C ASP A 86 3.03 15.98 -2.11
N VAL A 87 3.09 14.78 -1.58
CA VAL A 87 1.92 13.94 -1.27
C VAL A 87 2.08 13.24 0.07
N SER A 88 0.95 12.97 0.73
CA SER A 88 0.89 12.10 1.90
C SER A 88 0.55 10.69 1.44
N ILE A 89 1.37 9.71 1.82
CA ILE A 89 1.11 8.29 1.58
C ILE A 89 0.62 7.68 2.89
N ILE A 90 -0.57 7.07 2.85
CA ILE A 90 -1.11 6.31 3.97
C ILE A 90 -0.64 4.86 3.85
N TYR A 91 -0.27 4.27 4.97
CA TYR A 91 0.00 2.84 5.07
C TYR A 91 -0.59 2.22 6.34
N THR A 92 -1.05 0.98 6.23
CA THR A 92 -1.71 0.24 7.30
C THR A 92 -1.69 -1.26 7.01
N PRO A 93 -1.77 -2.14 8.02
CA PRO A 93 -1.97 -3.57 7.78
C PRO A 93 -3.22 -3.82 6.95
N TRP A 94 -3.16 -4.81 6.06
CA TRP A 94 -4.31 -5.25 5.29
C TRP A 94 -5.48 -5.66 6.20
N THR A 95 -5.17 -6.27 7.35
CA THR A 95 -6.17 -6.65 8.37
C THR A 95 -6.95 -5.46 8.92
N ASN A 96 -6.42 -4.23 8.85
CA ASN A 96 -7.11 -3.01 9.26
C ASN A 96 -8.00 -2.42 8.15
N LEU A 97 -7.92 -2.90 6.91
CA LEU A 97 -8.79 -2.42 5.85
C LEU A 97 -10.25 -2.84 6.11
N LYS A 98 -11.14 -1.89 5.90
CA LYS A 98 -12.59 -2.10 5.92
C LYS A 98 -13.14 -1.85 4.52
N LYS A 99 -13.73 -2.89 3.95
CA LYS A 99 -14.48 -2.82 2.71
C LYS A 99 -15.89 -3.34 2.99
N ASP A 100 -16.91 -2.54 2.64
CA ASP A 100 -18.30 -2.98 2.64
C ASP A 100 -18.85 -3.03 1.22
N GLY A 101 -19.96 -3.77 1.03
CA GLY A 101 -20.57 -3.95 -0.29
C GLY A 101 -21.21 -2.68 -0.89
N SER A 102 -21.29 -1.59 -0.13
CA SER A 102 -21.77 -0.28 -0.61
C SER A 102 -20.66 0.64 -1.11
N MET A 103 -19.39 0.33 -0.79
CA MET A 103 -18.24 1.08 -1.27
C MET A 103 -17.97 0.82 -2.76
N VAL A 104 -17.73 1.88 -3.52
CA VAL A 104 -17.37 1.77 -4.94
C VAL A 104 -16.01 1.08 -5.10
N ALA A 105 -15.76 0.51 -6.29
CA ALA A 105 -14.48 -0.13 -6.60
C ALA A 105 -13.30 0.84 -6.42
N GLY A 106 -12.27 0.42 -5.71
CA GLY A 106 -11.10 1.18 -5.27
C GLY A 106 -11.25 1.87 -3.91
N GLN A 107 -12.48 2.12 -3.43
CA GLN A 107 -12.68 2.78 -2.15
C GLN A 107 -12.44 1.83 -0.97
N VAL A 108 -11.60 2.22 -0.03
CA VAL A 108 -11.38 1.50 1.23
C VAL A 108 -11.61 2.42 2.42
N GLY A 109 -12.08 1.86 3.52
CA GLY A 109 -12.05 2.49 4.84
C GLY A 109 -11.08 1.76 5.76
N PHE A 110 -11.02 2.21 7.01
CA PHE A 110 -10.24 1.56 8.07
C PHE A 110 -11.17 1.05 9.17
N LYS A 111 -10.81 -0.08 9.79
CA LYS A 111 -11.48 -0.58 11.00
C LYS A 111 -11.11 0.28 12.20
N ASP A 112 -9.84 0.67 12.29
CA ASP A 112 -9.28 1.55 13.31
C ASP A 112 -8.37 2.61 12.66
N SER A 113 -8.80 3.87 12.73
CA SER A 113 -8.03 4.99 12.17
C SER A 113 -6.70 5.25 12.87
N SER A 114 -6.52 4.78 14.11
CA SER A 114 -5.25 4.92 14.84
C SER A 114 -4.16 3.97 14.32
N GLN A 115 -4.55 2.91 13.62
CA GLN A 115 -3.63 1.95 12.99
C GLN A 115 -3.31 2.31 11.52
N ALA A 116 -3.50 3.58 11.14
CA ALA A 116 -3.11 4.10 9.84
C ALA A 116 -2.02 5.17 10.00
N SER A 117 -0.82 4.88 9.50
CA SER A 117 0.31 5.79 9.54
C SER A 117 0.47 6.54 8.21
N ARG A 118 1.23 7.64 8.25
CA ARG A 118 1.45 8.51 7.08
C ARG A 118 2.92 8.87 6.95
N ILE A 119 3.40 8.92 5.71
CA ILE A 119 4.70 9.47 5.34
C ILE A 119 4.50 10.52 4.24
N SER A 120 5.22 11.63 4.31
CA SER A 120 5.18 12.69 3.29
C SER A 120 6.37 12.55 2.33
N LEU A 121 6.10 12.69 1.03
CA LEU A 121 7.06 12.57 -0.07
C LEU A 121 7.01 13.72 -1.06
#